data_AF-A0A1I3ZJ52-F1
#
_entry.id   AF-A0A1I3ZJ52-F1
#
_cell.length_a   1.000
_cell.length_b   1.000
_cell.length_c   1.000
_cell.angle_alpha   90.00
_cell.angle_beta   90.00
_cell.angle_gamma   90.00
#
_symmetry.space_group_name_H-M   'P 1'
#
loop_
_entity.id
_entity.type
_entity.pdbx_description
1 polymer ?
#
loop_
_entity_poly.entity_id
_entity_poly.type
_entity_poly.pdbx_seq_one_letter_code
_entity_poly.pdbx_strand_id
1 'polypeptide(L)' 'MTKDRKARNMGFLTISAIGVVMGAIVDSMRAAQLPNEAVHHFLDQLEDGFSQVLYGEPQTLMLGLVFVLRRDVASND' A
#
# COMPACT_ATOMS: atom_id res chain seq x y z
N MET A 1 2.83 12.76 -26.43
CA MET A 1 3.37 11.38 -26.45
C MET A 1 4.57 11.17 -25.51
N THR A 2 5.73 11.81 -25.71
CA THR A 2 6.91 11.57 -24.85
C THR A 2 6.73 12.09 -23.41
N LYS A 3 6.06 13.24 -23.24
CA LYS A 3 5.71 13.80 -21.91
C LYS A 3 4.75 12.88 -21.15
N ASP A 4 3.72 12.37 -21.83
CA ASP A 4 2.72 11.46 -21.24
C ASP A 4 3.32 10.09 -20.86
N ARG A 5 4.34 9.63 -21.58
CA ARG A 5 5.07 8.40 -21.25
C ARG A 5 5.98 8.60 -20.03
N LYS A 6 6.67 9.74 -19.95
CA LYS A 6 7.51 10.08 -18.79
C LYS A 6 6.67 10.27 -17.52
N ALA A 7 5.52 10.96 -17.62
CA ALA A 7 4.61 11.16 -16.49
C ALA A 7 4.06 9.82 -15.97
N ARG A 8 3.62 8.91 -16.87
CA ARG A 8 3.20 7.56 -16.49
C ARG A 8 4.31 6.78 -15.80
N ASN A 9 5.53 6.79 -16.34
CA ASN A 9 6.66 6.09 -15.72
C ASN A 9 7.01 6.63 -14.33
N MET A 10 6.92 7.95 -14.11
CA MET A 10 7.12 8.52 -12.77
C MET A 10 6.00 8.13 -11.81
N GLY A 11 4.74 8.09 -12.27
CA GLY A 11 3.62 7.59 -11.46
C GLY A 11 3.83 6.15 -11.00
N PHE A 12 4.23 5.26 -11.91
CA PHE A 12 4.57 3.87 -11.56
C PHE A 12 5.70 3.78 -10.54
N LEU A 13 6.78 4.54 -10.72
CA LEU A 13 7.91 4.56 -9.79
C LEU A 13 7.49 5.02 -8.38
N THR A 14 6.65 6.04 -8.29
CA THR A 14 6.13 6.54 -7.00
C THR A 14 5.26 5.49 -6.31
N ILE A 15 4.36 4.82 -7.04
CA ILE A 15 3.49 3.78 -6.47
C ILE A 15 4.33 2.59 -6.00
N SER A 16 5.32 2.16 -6.79
CA SER A 16 6.24 1.10 -6.38
C SER A 16 7.04 1.49 -5.14
N ALA A 17 7.53 2.73 -5.05
CA ALA A 17 8.24 3.21 -3.87
C ALA A 17 7.35 3.21 -2.62
N ILE A 18 6.10 3.67 -2.75
CA ILE A 18 5.12 3.63 -1.65
C ILE A 18 4.83 2.19 -1.24
N GLY A 19 4.64 1.28 -2.21
CA GLY A 19 4.45 -0.14 -1.95
C GLY A 19 5.61 -0.79 -1.21
N VAL A 20 6.85 -0.48 -1.59
CA VAL A 20 8.05 -0.97 -0.89
C VAL A 20 8.10 -0.45 0.54
N VAL A 21 7.82 0.83 0.77
CA VAL A 21 7.80 1.42 2.12
C VAL A 21 6.72 0.78 2.99
N MET A 22 5.50 0.63 2.45
CA MET A 22 4.40 0.00 3.18
C MET A 22 4.69 -1.47 3.49
N GLY A 23 5.23 -2.22 2.53
CA GLY A 23 5.68 -3.60 2.75
C GLY A 23 6.74 -3.69 3.86
N ALA A 24 7.75 -2.82 3.83
CA ALA A 24 8.78 -2.80 4.86
C ALA A 24 8.23 -2.48 6.26
N ILE A 25 7.19 -1.64 6.36
CA ILE A 25 6.52 -1.38 7.64
C ILE A 25 5.79 -2.63 8.13
N VAL A 26 5.02 -3.30 7.26
CA VAL A 26 4.32 -4.55 7.60
C VAL A 26 5.32 -5.62 8.04
N ASP A 27 6.41 -5.80 7.29
CA ASP A 27 7.48 -6.74 7.65
C ASP A 27 8.12 -6.41 8.99
N SER A 28 8.33 -5.12 9.28
CA SER A 28 8.87 -4.66 10.56
C SER A 28 7.91 -4.95 11.72
N MET A 29 6.61 -4.74 11.52
CA MET A 29 5.58 -5.07 12.53
C MET A 29 5.56 -6.57 12.82
N ARG A 30 5.69 -7.40 11.78
CA ARG A 30 5.78 -8.86 11.91
C ARG A 30 7.07 -9.30 12.59
N ALA A 31 8.21 -8.71 12.24
CA ALA A 31 9.49 -8.98 12.89
C ALA A 31 9.48 -8.60 14.38
N ALA A 32 8.71 -7.57 14.74
CA ALA A 32 8.44 -7.19 16.13
C ALA A 32 7.41 -8.10 16.84
N GLN A 33 6.92 -9.16 16.17
CA GLN A 33 5.94 -10.11 16.69
C GLN A 33 4.64 -9.43 17.14
N LEU A 34 4.22 -8.36 16.44
CA LEU A 34 2.92 -7.77 16.69
C LEU A 34 1.81 -8.77 16.33
N PRO A 35 0.69 -8.80 17.08
CA PRO A 35 -0.46 -9.61 16.73
C PRO A 35 -0.95 -9.28 15.31
N ASN A 36 -1.43 -10.27 14.57
CA ASN A 36 -1.97 -10.02 13.23
C ASN A 36 -3.14 -9.05 13.23
N GLU A 37 -3.94 -9.03 14.31
CA GLU A 37 -4.97 -8.01 14.51
C GLU A 37 -4.41 -6.58 14.44
N ALA A 38 -3.20 -6.33 14.98
CA ALA A 38 -2.55 -5.03 14.93
C ALA A 38 -2.06 -4.69 13.51
N VAL A 39 -1.56 -5.70 12.76
CA VAL A 39 -1.15 -5.52 11.36
C VAL A 39 -2.36 -5.25 10.47
N HIS A 40 -3.46 -6.00 10.65
CA HIS A 40 -4.71 -5.77 9.92
C HIS A 40 -5.31 -4.42 10.26
N HIS A 41 -5.34 -4.04 11.54
CA HIS A 41 -5.82 -2.72 11.95
C HIS A 41 -5.00 -1.59 11.32
N PHE A 42 -3.68 -1.71 11.24
CA PHE A 42 -2.83 -0.75 10.53
C PHE A 42 -3.20 -0.63 9.04
N LEU A 43 -3.43 -1.75 8.37
CA LEU A 43 -3.86 -1.77 6.97
C LEU A 43 -5.25 -1.14 6.79
N ASP A 44 -6.17 -1.34 7.74
CA ASP A 44 -7.50 -0.72 7.73
C ASP A 44 -7.41 0.80 7.90
N GLN A 45 -6.57 1.28 8.82
CA GLN A 45 -6.34 2.74 9.00
C GLN A 45 -5.72 3.38 7.74
N LEU A 46 -4.88 2.66 7.01
CA LEU A 46 -4.33 3.13 5.74
C LEU A 46 -5.40 3.20 4.65
N GLU A 47 -6.25 2.18 4.54
CA GLU A 47 -7.39 2.14 3.62
C GLU A 47 -8.36 3.31 3.87
N ASP A 48 -8.70 3.55 5.14
CA ASP A 48 -9.54 4.69 5.55
C ASP A 48 -8.87 6.03 5.20
N GLY A 49 -7.58 6.18 5.51
CA GLY A 49 -6.82 7.39 5.21
C GLY A 49 -6.77 7.69 3.72
N PHE A 50 -6.49 6.68 2.88
CA PHE A 50 -6.51 6.85 1.42
C PHE A 50 -7.90 7.18 0.91
N SER A 51 -8.95 6.60 1.49
CA SER A 51 -10.32 6.87 1.07
C SER A 51 -10.80 8.27 1.42
N GLN A 52 -10.21 8.90 2.44
CA GLN A 52 -10.54 10.27 2.84
C GLN A 52 -9.73 11.33 2.08
N VAL A 53 -8.49 11.02 1.70
CA VAL A 53 -7.54 12.01 1.18
C VAL A 53 -7.34 11.93 -0.33
N LEU A 54 -7.55 10.76 -0.93
CA LEU A 54 -7.34 10.53 -2.36
C LEU A 54 -8.67 10.35 -3.08
N TYR A 55 -8.70 10.74 -4.36
CA TYR A 55 -9.86 10.59 -5.23
C TYR A 55 -9.44 10.08 -6.60
N GLY A 56 -10.32 9.32 -7.26
CA GLY A 56 -10.11 8.83 -8.62
C GLY A 56 -8.99 7.79 -8.72
N GLU A 57 -8.21 7.83 -9.80
CA GLU A 57 -7.18 6.83 -10.10
C GLU A 57 -6.14 6.64 -8.98
N PRO A 58 -5.59 7.69 -8.33
CA PRO A 58 -4.68 7.53 -7.19
C PRO A 58 -5.29 6.73 -6.03
N GLN A 59 -6.57 6.95 -5.72
CA GLN A 59 -7.27 6.21 -4.67
C GLN A 59 -7.36 4.73 -5.04
N THR A 60 -7.81 4.42 -6.25
CA THR A 60 -7.92 3.03 -6.74
C THR A 60 -6.60 2.29 -6.66
N LEU A 61 -5.50 2.95 -7.04
CA LEU A 61 -4.16 2.35 -7.02
C LEU A 61 -3.67 2.09 -5.58
N MET A 62 -3.84 3.05 -4.67
CA MET A 62 -3.41 2.88 -3.27
C MET A 62 -4.26 1.85 -2.52
N LEU A 63 -5.57 1.81 -2.75
CA LEU A 63 -6.43 0.78 -2.19
C LEU A 63 -6.07 -0.62 -2.73
N GLY A 64 -5.74 -0.72 -4.02
CA GLY A 64 -5.24 -1.95 -4.61
C GLY A 64 -3.94 -2.43 -3.96
N LEU A 65 -3.03 -1.50 -3.62
CA LEU A 65 -1.80 -1.81 -2.90
C LEU A 65 -2.07 -2.35 -1.49
N VAL A 66 -2.97 -1.71 -0.73
CA VAL A 66 -3.38 -2.20 0.61
C VAL A 66 -3.95 -3.61 0.52
N PHE A 67 -4.78 -3.88 -0.48
CA PHE A 67 -5.34 -5.21 -0.72
C PHE A 67 -4.27 -6.28 -0.96
N VAL A 68 -3.24 -5.97 -1.75
CA VAL A 68 -2.10 -6.89 -1.99
C VAL A 68 -1.36 -7.21 -0.70
N LEU A 69 -1.06 -6.19 0.12
CA LEU A 69 -0.38 -6.37 1.41
C LEU A 69 -1.24 -7.20 2.37
N ARG A 70 -2.54 -6.94 2.44
CA ARG A 70 -3.47 -7.70 3.30
C ARG A 70 -3.49 -9.18 2.92
N ARG A 71 -3.47 -9.50 1.63
CA ARG A 71 -3.42 -10.88 1.14
C ARG A 71 -2.11 -11.57 1.49
N ASP A 72 -0.98 -10.86 1.41
CA ASP A 72 0.33 -11.40 1.79
C ASP A 72 0.38 -11.74 3.29
N VAL A 73 -0.12 -10.84 4.15
CA VAL A 73 -0.24 -11.10 5.60
C VAL A 73 -1.12 -12.31 5.87
N ALA A 74 -2.31 -12.40 5.26
CA ALA A 74 -3.24 -13.51 5.46
C ALA A 74 -2.72 -14.87 4.95
N SER A 75 -1.81 -14.87 3.97
CA SER A 75 -1.22 -16.12 3.44
C SER A 75 -0.12 -16.69 4.34
N ASN A 76 0.37 -15.90 5.29
CA ASN A 76 1.43 -16.28 6.21
C ASN A 76 0.91 -16.59 7.64
N ASP A 77 -0.41 -16.69 7.79
CA ASP A 77 -1.12 -17.23 8.96
C ASP A 77 -1.38 -18.73 8.80
#